data_AF-A0A5I0UR07-F1
#
_entry.id   AF-A0A5I0UR07-F1
#
_cell.length_a   1.000
_cell.length_b   1.000
_cell.length_c   1.000
_cell.angle_alpha   90.00
_cell.angle_beta   90.00
_cell.angle_gamma   90.00
#
_symmetry.space_group_name_H-M   'P 1'
#
loop_
_entity.id
_entity.type
_entity.pdbx_description
1 polymer ?
#
loop_
_entity_poly.entity_id
_entity_poly.type
_entity_poly.pdbx_seq_one_letter_code
_entity_poly.pdbx_strand_id
1 'polypeptide(L)'
;MLILISPAKTLDYQSPLATTRYTQPELLDHSQQLIQQARQLSAPQISRLMGISDKLADLNATRFHDWQPHFTPDNARQAILAFKGDVYTGLQAETFNDADFDFAQQHLRMLSGLYGVLRPLDLMQPYRLEMGIRLENPRGKDLYQFWGDIITDKLNEALEAQGDRVVVNLASEEYFKSVKPKKLNAELIKPVFLDEKNGKFKVVSFYAKKARGLMSRFIIENRLTKPEQLTAFDREGYFFDEETSTKDELVFKRYEQ
;
A
#
# COMPACT_ATOMS: atom_id res chain seq x y z
N MET A 1 3.49 -2.77 -16.13
CA MET A 1 2.28 -2.47 -15.34
C MET A 1 2.69 -2.03 -13.94
N LEU A 2 2.00 -1.11 -13.26
CA LEU A 2 2.31 -0.70 -11.88
C LEU A 2 1.14 -0.97 -10.91
N ILE A 3 1.36 -1.81 -9.92
CA ILE A 3 0.39 -2.21 -8.89
C ILE A 3 0.46 -1.22 -7.73
N LEU A 4 -0.68 -0.73 -7.26
CA LEU A 4 -0.77 0.08 -6.03
C LEU A 4 -1.51 -0.69 -4.95
N ILE A 5 -0.93 -0.81 -3.75
CA ILE A 5 -1.60 -1.39 -2.58
C ILE A 5 -1.56 -0.45 -1.38
N SER A 6 -2.46 -0.70 -0.43
CA SER A 6 -2.46 -0.03 0.87
C SER A 6 -1.34 -0.55 1.79
N PRO A 7 -0.86 0.28 2.73
CA PRO A 7 0.00 -0.18 3.81
C PRO A 7 -0.83 -0.97 4.84
N ALA A 8 -0.16 -1.52 5.85
CA ALA A 8 -0.82 -2.13 7.00
C ALA A 8 -0.51 -1.38 8.30
N LYS A 9 -1.40 -1.53 9.30
CA LYS A 9 -1.24 -0.92 10.63
C LYS A 9 -0.32 -1.74 11.53
N THR A 10 -0.35 -3.06 11.38
CA THR A 10 0.52 -3.98 12.11
C THR A 10 1.84 -4.09 11.36
N LEU A 11 2.93 -4.04 12.12
CA LEU A 11 4.29 -4.13 11.59
C LEU A 11 5.05 -5.25 12.28
N ASP A 12 5.90 -5.93 11.54
CA ASP A 12 6.73 -7.03 12.01
C ASP A 12 8.20 -6.74 11.70
N TYR A 13 9.01 -6.64 12.76
CA TYR A 13 10.45 -6.43 12.68
C TYR A 13 11.24 -7.62 13.24
N GLN A 14 10.57 -8.72 13.58
CA GLN A 14 11.15 -9.84 14.31
C GLN A 14 11.26 -11.12 13.45
N SER A 15 10.31 -11.36 12.55
CA SER A 15 10.33 -12.57 11.71
C SER A 15 11.58 -12.63 10.82
N PRO A 16 12.05 -13.83 10.44
CA PRO A 16 13.14 -13.99 9.48
C PRO A 16 12.89 -13.20 8.20
N LEU A 17 13.97 -12.65 7.63
CA LEU A 17 13.91 -11.92 6.37
C LEU A 17 13.94 -12.90 5.20
N ALA A 18 12.96 -12.81 4.31
CA ALA A 18 12.95 -13.59 3.06
C ALA A 18 14.01 -13.09 2.05
N THR A 19 14.47 -11.83 2.21
CA THR A 19 15.62 -11.29 1.48
C THR A 19 16.33 -10.24 2.34
N THR A 20 17.64 -10.11 2.18
CA THR A 20 18.45 -9.06 2.81
C THR A 20 18.69 -7.86 1.89
N ARG A 21 18.27 -7.94 0.62
CA ARG A 21 18.38 -6.83 -0.34
C ARG A 21 17.41 -5.72 0.03
N TYR A 22 17.86 -4.48 -0.03
CA TYR A 22 17.05 -3.32 0.32
C TYR A 22 17.40 -2.11 -0.54
N THR A 23 16.48 -1.15 -0.53
CA THR A 23 16.63 0.20 -1.08
C THR A 23 16.22 1.23 -0.03
N GLN A 24 16.34 2.52 -0.36
CA GLN A 24 15.95 3.62 0.52
C GLN A 24 14.71 4.33 -0.02
N PRO A 25 13.75 4.75 0.82
CA PRO A 25 12.63 5.57 0.36
C PRO A 25 13.09 6.87 -0.28
N GLU A 26 12.41 7.30 -1.33
CA GLU A 26 12.83 8.45 -2.13
C GLU A 26 12.22 9.79 -1.66
N LEU A 27 11.30 9.76 -0.68
CA LEU A 27 10.54 10.92 -0.21
C LEU A 27 10.81 11.27 1.26
N LEU A 28 11.98 10.90 1.79
CA LEU A 28 12.32 11.07 3.22
C LEU A 28 12.34 12.53 3.69
N ASP A 29 12.66 13.50 2.82
CA ASP A 29 12.59 14.92 3.16
C ASP A 29 11.15 15.38 3.48
N HIS A 30 10.16 14.78 2.81
CA HIS A 30 8.75 15.00 3.12
C HIS A 30 8.35 14.24 4.39
N SER A 31 8.80 13.00 4.55
CA SER A 31 8.56 12.24 5.78
C SER A 31 9.08 12.97 7.02
N GLN A 32 10.28 13.57 6.93
CA GLN A 32 10.89 14.33 8.02
C GLN A 32 10.03 15.53 8.44
N GLN A 33 9.39 16.22 7.49
CA GLN A 33 8.45 17.33 7.78
C GLN A 33 7.22 16.83 8.56
N LEU A 34 6.66 15.68 8.18
CA LEU A 34 5.53 15.09 8.90
C LEU A 34 5.93 14.61 10.31
N ILE A 35 7.12 14.01 10.46
CA ILE A 35 7.67 13.61 11.76
C ILE A 35 7.86 14.81 12.69
N GLN A 36 8.32 15.95 12.16
CA GLN A 36 8.46 17.18 12.96
C GLN A 36 7.12 17.65 13.52
N GLN A 37 6.03 17.54 12.76
CA GLN A 37 4.68 17.86 13.27
C GLN A 37 4.19 16.80 14.27
N ALA A 38 4.36 15.52 13.94
CA ALA A 38 3.90 14.41 14.78
C ALA A 38 4.58 14.40 16.16
N ARG A 39 5.87 14.79 16.24
CA ARG A 39 6.62 14.92 17.49
C ARG A 39 6.10 15.98 18.46
N GLN A 40 5.32 16.95 17.96
CA GLN A 40 4.73 18.00 18.81
C GLN A 40 3.47 17.50 19.55
N LEU A 41 2.93 16.36 19.14
CA LEU A 41 1.73 15.79 19.73
C LEU A 41 2.08 15.01 21.00
N SER A 42 1.39 15.32 22.08
CA SER A 42 1.36 14.48 23.28
C SER A 42 0.63 13.16 23.01
N ALA A 43 0.91 12.12 23.80
CA ALA A 43 0.22 10.83 23.66
C ALA A 43 -1.32 10.95 23.74
N PRO A 44 -1.94 11.77 24.62
CA PRO A 44 -3.39 11.99 24.59
C PRO A 44 -3.90 12.63 23.29
N GLN A 45 -3.12 13.54 22.69
CA GLN A 45 -3.47 14.13 21.39
C GLN A 45 -3.36 13.08 20.27
N ILE A 46 -2.34 12.22 20.29
CA ILE A 46 -2.18 11.10 19.34
C ILE A 46 -3.35 10.10 19.48
N SER A 47 -3.70 9.71 20.71
CA SER A 47 -4.83 8.83 21.04
C SER A 47 -6.13 9.34 20.39
N ARG A 48 -6.45 10.62 20.60
CA ARG A 48 -7.63 11.29 20.02
C ARG A 48 -7.55 11.42 18.50
N LEU A 49 -6.41 11.85 17.97
CA LEU A 49 -6.23 12.12 16.53
C LEU A 49 -6.35 10.83 15.71
N MET A 50 -5.82 9.73 16.21
CA MET A 50 -5.75 8.45 15.50
C MET A 50 -6.87 7.48 15.88
N GLY A 51 -7.68 7.81 16.90
CA GLY A 51 -8.73 6.92 17.41
C GLY A 51 -8.17 5.59 17.91
N ILE A 52 -7.12 5.63 18.73
CA ILE A 52 -6.41 4.46 19.26
C ILE A 52 -6.39 4.45 20.78
N SER A 53 -6.02 3.31 21.38
CA SER A 53 -5.84 3.22 22.84
C SER A 53 -4.60 3.99 23.30
N ASP A 54 -4.59 4.40 24.57
CA ASP A 54 -3.46 5.13 25.16
C ASP A 54 -2.15 4.38 25.05
N LYS A 55 -2.15 3.06 25.29
CA LYS A 55 -0.97 2.20 25.09
C LYS A 55 -0.41 2.28 23.66
N LEU A 56 -1.28 2.32 22.65
CA LEU A 56 -0.85 2.48 21.27
C LEU A 56 -0.42 3.91 20.96
N ALA A 57 -1.02 4.91 21.61
CA ALA A 57 -0.63 6.29 21.46
C ALA A 57 0.77 6.56 22.03
N ASP A 58 1.08 6.04 23.23
CA ASP A 58 2.41 6.10 23.83
C ASP A 58 3.46 5.46 22.92
N LEU A 59 3.16 4.26 22.41
CA LEU A 59 4.04 3.57 21.47
C LEU A 59 4.32 4.41 20.21
N ASN A 60 3.30 5.06 19.65
CA ASN A 60 3.49 5.86 18.44
C ASN A 60 4.15 7.21 18.74
N ALA A 61 3.96 7.80 19.93
CA ALA A 61 4.73 8.96 20.38
C ALA A 61 6.23 8.64 20.42
N THR A 62 6.60 7.50 21.03
CA THR A 62 7.99 7.00 21.03
C THR A 62 8.49 6.76 19.61
N ARG A 63 7.72 6.09 18.75
CA ARG A 63 8.12 5.89 17.34
C ARG A 63 8.38 7.19 16.60
N PHE A 64 7.55 8.22 16.78
CA PHE A 64 7.79 9.53 16.16
C PHE A 64 9.03 10.21 16.74
N HIS A 65 9.26 10.08 18.04
CA HIS A 65 10.46 10.62 18.69
C HIS A 65 11.74 9.92 18.19
N ASP A 66 11.75 8.60 18.11
CA ASP A 66 12.92 7.80 17.75
C ASP A 66 13.22 7.82 16.25
N TRP A 67 12.25 8.21 15.42
CA TRP A 67 12.40 8.19 13.97
C TRP A 67 13.56 9.07 13.50
N GLN A 68 14.37 8.58 12.57
CA GLN A 68 15.47 9.35 11.99
C GLN A 68 15.76 8.89 10.55
N PRO A 69 16.21 9.76 9.64
CA PRO A 69 16.21 9.48 8.19
C PRO A 69 17.32 8.53 7.71
N HIS A 70 18.30 8.19 8.55
CA HIS A 70 19.38 7.25 8.24
C HIS A 70 18.96 5.80 8.52
N PHE A 71 18.24 5.21 7.57
CA PHE A 71 17.73 3.84 7.71
C PHE A 71 18.81 2.80 7.41
N THR A 72 18.90 1.81 8.29
CA THR A 72 19.78 0.64 8.18
C THR A 72 18.99 -0.62 8.54
N PRO A 73 19.45 -1.82 8.17
CA PRO A 73 18.80 -3.07 8.60
C PRO A 73 18.68 -3.23 10.13
N ASP A 74 19.49 -2.51 10.92
CA ASP A 74 19.43 -2.57 12.39
C ASP A 74 18.24 -1.78 12.96
N ASN A 75 17.75 -0.79 12.23
CA ASN A 75 16.68 0.11 12.70
C ASN A 75 15.44 0.11 11.80
N ALA A 76 15.50 -0.54 10.64
CA ALA A 76 14.45 -0.52 9.63
C ALA A 76 14.33 -1.88 8.92
N ARG A 77 13.21 -2.09 8.23
CA ARG A 77 12.94 -3.30 7.45
C ARG A 77 12.28 -2.92 6.13
N GLN A 78 12.53 -3.72 5.09
CA GLN A 78 11.90 -3.55 3.78
C GLN A 78 10.37 -3.53 3.93
N ALA A 79 9.72 -2.55 3.31
CA ALA A 79 8.30 -2.30 3.51
C ALA A 79 7.41 -3.51 3.20
N ILE A 80 7.72 -4.29 2.15
CA ILE A 80 6.96 -5.51 1.80
C ILE A 80 7.05 -6.61 2.87
N LEU A 81 8.13 -6.61 3.67
CA LEU A 81 8.36 -7.58 4.76
C LEU A 81 7.94 -7.04 6.13
N ALA A 82 7.89 -5.71 6.29
CA ALA A 82 7.52 -5.05 7.53
C ALA A 82 6.01 -5.00 7.74
N PHE A 83 5.23 -4.73 6.70
CA PHE A 83 3.78 -4.66 6.82
C PHE A 83 3.14 -6.04 7.02
N LYS A 84 2.22 -6.15 7.99
CA LYS A 84 1.42 -7.36 8.24
C LYS A 84 -0.06 -7.04 8.38
N GLY A 85 -0.91 -7.86 7.76
CA GLY A 85 -2.36 -7.72 7.72
C GLY A 85 -2.94 -8.35 6.45
N ASP A 86 -4.25 -8.33 6.28
CA ASP A 86 -4.96 -9.14 5.27
C ASP A 86 -4.39 -9.04 3.84
N VAL A 87 -4.06 -7.83 3.37
CA VAL A 87 -3.41 -7.62 2.06
C VAL A 87 -2.06 -8.35 1.99
N TYR A 88 -1.26 -8.26 3.04
CA TYR A 88 0.09 -8.86 3.10
C TYR A 88 0.02 -10.37 3.34
N THR A 89 -1.02 -10.86 4.02
CA THR A 89 -1.32 -12.30 4.11
C THR A 89 -1.67 -12.87 2.74
N GLY A 90 -2.44 -12.15 1.92
CA GLY A 90 -2.72 -12.56 0.54
C GLY A 90 -1.50 -12.46 -0.38
N LEU A 91 -0.65 -11.44 -0.18
CA LEU A 91 0.57 -11.25 -0.96
C LEU A 91 1.64 -12.30 -0.66
N GLN A 92 1.78 -12.67 0.63
CA GLN A 92 2.68 -13.72 1.14
C GLN A 92 4.13 -13.59 0.63
N ALA A 93 4.69 -12.38 0.76
CA ALA A 93 6.02 -12.05 0.26
C ALA A 93 7.15 -12.87 0.93
N GLU A 94 6.88 -13.50 2.07
CA GLU A 94 7.81 -14.44 2.71
C GLU A 94 8.14 -15.68 1.86
N THR A 95 7.31 -16.00 0.85
CA THR A 95 7.57 -17.12 -0.08
C THR A 95 8.16 -16.70 -1.43
N PHE A 96 8.47 -15.42 -1.60
CA PHE A 96 9.06 -14.90 -2.85
C PHE A 96 10.52 -15.33 -2.99
N ASN A 97 10.89 -15.68 -4.22
CA ASN A 97 12.30 -15.80 -4.61
C ASN A 97 12.85 -14.43 -5.05
N ASP A 98 14.15 -14.37 -5.37
CA ASP A 98 14.78 -13.10 -5.78
C ASP A 98 14.17 -12.47 -7.03
N ALA A 99 13.76 -13.28 -8.02
CA ALA A 99 13.13 -12.77 -9.23
C ALA A 99 11.72 -12.22 -8.95
N ASP A 100 11.00 -12.77 -7.96
CA ASP A 100 9.71 -12.23 -7.52
C ASP A 100 9.91 -10.88 -6.83
N PHE A 101 10.95 -10.74 -5.99
CA PHE A 101 11.30 -9.46 -5.38
C PHE A 101 11.74 -8.43 -6.42
N ASP A 102 12.50 -8.81 -7.44
CA ASP A 102 12.91 -7.89 -8.51
C ASP A 102 11.71 -7.40 -9.32
N PHE A 103 10.82 -8.33 -9.70
CA PHE A 103 9.61 -7.97 -10.40
C PHE A 103 8.71 -7.08 -9.53
N ALA A 104 8.51 -7.43 -8.26
CA ALA A 104 7.75 -6.59 -7.33
C ALA A 104 8.39 -5.21 -7.19
N GLN A 105 9.72 -5.14 -7.04
CA GLN A 105 10.44 -3.87 -6.87
C GLN A 105 10.18 -2.92 -8.04
N GLN A 106 10.10 -3.45 -9.26
CA GLN A 106 9.75 -2.67 -10.44
C GLN A 106 8.26 -2.34 -10.50
N HIS A 107 7.39 -3.32 -10.26
CA HIS A 107 5.97 -3.27 -10.60
C HIS A 107 4.99 -3.07 -9.44
N LEU A 108 5.41 -2.96 -8.19
CA LEU A 108 4.55 -2.75 -7.01
C LEU A 108 4.93 -1.48 -6.26
N ARG A 109 3.94 -0.72 -5.79
CA ARG A 109 4.13 0.39 -4.86
C ARG A 109 3.12 0.31 -3.73
N MET A 110 3.58 0.60 -2.51
CA MET A 110 2.72 0.77 -1.35
C MET A 110 2.53 2.27 -1.11
N LEU A 111 1.28 2.71 -1.08
CA LEU A 111 0.97 4.08 -0.66
C LEU A 111 1.16 4.20 0.85
N SER A 112 1.57 5.37 1.35
CA SER A 112 1.88 5.57 2.76
C SER A 112 1.57 7.00 3.19
N GLY A 113 0.92 7.17 4.35
CA GLY A 113 0.69 8.51 4.90
C GLY A 113 1.99 9.21 5.31
N LEU A 114 3.00 8.46 5.77
CA LEU A 114 4.30 9.01 6.20
C LEU A 114 5.33 9.05 5.07
N TYR A 115 5.41 7.98 4.28
CA TYR A 115 6.45 7.82 3.25
C TYR A 115 5.99 8.21 1.85
N GLY A 116 4.71 8.54 1.67
CA GLY A 116 4.11 8.85 0.37
C GLY A 116 3.98 7.61 -0.50
N VAL A 117 5.10 7.19 -1.09
CA VAL A 117 5.23 6.01 -1.95
C VAL A 117 6.43 5.19 -1.49
N LEU A 118 6.23 3.91 -1.23
CA LEU A 118 7.29 2.95 -0.92
C LEU A 118 7.39 1.90 -2.03
N ARG A 119 8.61 1.56 -2.42
CA ARG A 119 8.92 0.35 -3.18
C ARG A 119 9.03 -0.85 -2.23
N PRO A 120 8.81 -2.08 -2.70
CA PRO A 120 8.89 -3.31 -1.91
C PRO A 120 10.11 -3.40 -0.99
N LEU A 121 11.29 -3.11 -1.53
CA LEU A 121 12.56 -3.24 -0.85
C LEU A 121 12.98 -1.97 -0.09
N ASP A 122 12.20 -0.89 -0.14
CA ASP A 122 12.52 0.33 0.62
C ASP A 122 12.45 0.03 2.11
N LEU A 123 13.54 0.34 2.82
CA LEU A 123 13.57 0.30 4.27
C LEU A 123 12.55 1.29 4.85
N MET A 124 11.86 0.89 5.91
CA MET A 124 11.01 1.77 6.68
C MET A 124 11.21 1.54 8.18
N GLN A 125 11.16 2.63 8.93
CA GLN A 125 11.04 2.61 10.38
C GLN A 125 9.56 2.51 10.80
N PRO A 126 9.28 1.97 12.00
CA PRO A 126 7.92 1.76 12.45
C PRO A 126 7.19 3.08 12.68
N TYR A 127 5.94 3.15 12.23
CA TYR A 127 5.09 4.33 12.38
C TYR A 127 3.62 3.94 12.41
N ARG A 128 2.76 4.88 12.77
CA ARG A 128 1.33 4.82 12.47
C ARG A 128 0.85 6.19 12.05
N LEU A 129 0.64 6.36 10.75
CA LEU A 129 0.14 7.60 10.16
C LEU A 129 -0.69 7.24 8.92
N GLU A 130 -1.96 6.91 9.15
CA GLU A 130 -2.93 6.57 8.11
C GLU A 130 -3.21 7.79 7.22
N MET A 131 -3.41 7.59 5.91
CA MET A 131 -3.56 8.68 4.93
C MET A 131 -4.76 9.58 5.24
N GLY A 132 -5.82 9.02 5.84
CA GLY A 132 -7.01 9.76 6.26
C GLY A 132 -6.84 10.67 7.48
N ILE A 133 -5.69 10.65 8.17
CA ILE A 133 -5.47 11.46 9.37
C ILE A 133 -5.42 12.96 9.01
N ARG A 134 -6.09 13.77 9.84
CA ARG A 134 -6.09 15.23 9.77
C ARG A 134 -4.94 15.81 10.60
N LEU A 135 -3.71 15.53 10.17
CA LEU A 135 -2.52 16.13 10.76
C LEU A 135 -2.27 17.48 10.08
N GLU A 136 -2.48 18.56 10.81
CA GLU A 136 -2.14 19.90 10.35
C GLU A 136 -0.63 20.00 10.10
N ASN A 137 -0.26 20.67 9.03
CA ASN A 137 1.11 20.76 8.54
C ASN A 137 1.29 22.04 7.70
N PRO A 138 2.52 22.45 7.37
CA PRO A 138 2.77 23.69 6.65
C PRO A 138 2.08 23.84 5.28
N ARG A 139 1.57 22.75 4.70
CA ARG A 139 0.92 22.71 3.38
C ARG A 139 -0.60 22.54 3.46
N GLY A 140 -1.17 22.37 4.66
CA GLY A 140 -2.60 22.22 4.83
C GLY A 140 -3.03 21.50 6.10
N LYS A 141 -4.32 21.18 6.18
CA LYS A 141 -4.97 20.61 7.37
C LYS A 141 -4.94 19.08 7.43
N ASP A 142 -4.50 18.42 6.36
CA ASP A 142 -4.47 16.97 6.25
C ASP A 142 -3.33 16.48 5.32
N LEU A 143 -3.15 15.16 5.28
CA LEU A 143 -2.08 14.53 4.48
C LEU A 143 -2.36 14.58 2.98
N TYR A 144 -3.61 14.68 2.53
CA TYR A 144 -3.93 14.83 1.10
C TYR A 144 -3.44 16.18 0.56
N GLN A 145 -3.58 17.24 1.36
CA GLN A 145 -3.03 18.56 1.02
C GLN A 145 -1.50 18.57 1.12
N PHE A 146 -0.93 17.92 2.14
CA PHE A 146 0.53 17.81 2.30
C PHE A 146 1.21 17.15 1.10
N TRP A 147 0.67 16.01 0.67
CA TRP A 147 1.23 15.24 -0.44
C TRP A 147 0.89 15.87 -1.79
N GLY A 148 -0.22 16.61 -1.92
CA GLY A 148 -0.55 17.35 -3.13
C GLY A 148 -0.48 16.45 -4.38
N ASP A 149 0.41 16.80 -5.31
CA ASP A 149 0.68 16.03 -6.53
C ASP A 149 1.89 15.07 -6.40
N ILE A 150 2.70 15.20 -5.34
CA ILE A 150 4.01 14.52 -5.17
C ILE A 150 3.91 13.01 -5.32
N ILE A 151 2.88 12.40 -4.73
CA ILE A 151 2.64 10.96 -4.85
C ILE A 151 2.38 10.58 -6.31
N THR A 152 1.57 11.36 -7.02
CA THR A 152 1.24 11.06 -8.43
C THR A 152 2.46 11.26 -9.33
N ASP A 153 3.24 12.31 -9.10
CA ASP A 153 4.47 12.59 -9.84
C ASP A 153 5.49 11.45 -9.65
N LYS A 154 5.67 10.97 -8.42
CA LYS A 154 6.54 9.83 -8.12
C LYS A 154 6.07 8.52 -8.78
N LEU A 155 4.76 8.31 -8.90
CA LEU A 155 4.22 7.16 -9.64
C LEU A 155 4.44 7.31 -11.15
N ASN A 156 4.32 8.53 -11.70
CA ASN A 156 4.61 8.80 -13.11
C ASN A 156 6.08 8.56 -13.46
N GLU A 157 7.01 8.93 -12.58
CA GLU A 157 8.44 8.60 -12.75
C GLU A 157 8.66 7.08 -12.84
N ALA A 158 8.00 6.30 -11.98
CA ALA A 158 8.09 4.84 -12.01
C ALA A 158 7.49 4.23 -13.28
N LEU A 159 6.37 4.77 -13.77
CA LEU A 159 5.73 4.34 -15.03
C LEU A 159 6.65 4.61 -16.24
N GLU A 160 7.23 5.80 -16.30
CA GLU A 160 8.15 6.19 -17.37
C GLU A 160 9.38 5.28 -17.40
N ALA A 161 9.99 5.02 -16.23
CA ALA A 161 11.20 4.20 -16.12
C ALA A 161 11.02 2.75 -16.60
N GLN A 162 9.81 2.19 -16.50
CA GLN A 162 9.53 0.82 -16.98
C GLN A 162 8.90 0.79 -18.38
N GLY A 163 8.55 1.94 -18.97
CA GLY A 163 7.91 2.03 -20.29
C GLY A 163 6.46 1.55 -20.34
N ASP A 164 5.82 1.39 -19.18
CA ASP A 164 4.44 0.90 -19.06
C ASP A 164 3.45 2.04 -18.81
N ARG A 165 2.22 1.86 -19.29
CA ARG A 165 1.14 2.85 -19.14
C ARG A 165 -0.12 2.28 -18.51
N VAL A 166 0.03 1.37 -17.56
CA VAL A 166 -1.09 0.76 -16.83
C VAL A 166 -0.81 0.81 -15.33
N VAL A 167 -1.78 1.32 -14.57
CA VAL A 167 -1.80 1.25 -13.11
C VAL A 167 -2.94 0.35 -12.66
N VAL A 168 -2.64 -0.65 -11.85
CA VAL A 168 -3.62 -1.54 -11.23
C VAL A 168 -3.85 -1.07 -9.78
N ASN A 169 -4.99 -0.46 -9.54
CA ASN A 169 -5.38 0.03 -8.22
C ASN A 169 -5.97 -1.09 -7.36
N LEU A 170 -5.13 -1.65 -6.48
CA LEU A 170 -5.49 -2.60 -5.43
C LEU A 170 -5.42 -1.95 -4.04
N ALA A 171 -5.35 -0.62 -3.96
CA ALA A 171 -5.38 0.12 -2.71
C ALA A 171 -6.83 0.39 -2.26
N SER A 172 -7.02 0.70 -0.98
CA SER A 172 -8.29 1.27 -0.52
C SER A 172 -8.48 2.70 -1.03
N GLU A 173 -9.74 3.14 -1.08
CA GLU A 173 -10.09 4.52 -1.46
C GLU A 173 -9.39 5.57 -0.59
N GLU A 174 -9.19 5.29 0.70
CA GLU A 174 -8.45 6.18 1.61
C GLU A 174 -7.04 6.48 1.08
N TYR A 175 -6.30 5.47 0.63
CA TYR A 175 -4.96 5.67 0.12
C TYR A 175 -4.97 6.16 -1.32
N PHE A 176 -5.83 5.61 -2.18
CA PHE A 176 -5.88 6.00 -3.59
C PHE A 176 -6.31 7.46 -3.79
N LYS A 177 -7.07 8.06 -2.86
CA LYS A 177 -7.40 9.50 -2.88
C LYS A 177 -6.18 10.43 -2.84
N SER A 178 -5.02 9.93 -2.41
CA SER A 178 -3.75 10.67 -2.48
C SER A 178 -3.17 10.76 -3.91
N VAL A 179 -3.59 9.86 -4.80
CA VAL A 179 -3.26 9.87 -6.22
C VAL A 179 -4.24 10.80 -6.97
N LYS A 180 -3.78 11.47 -8.03
CA LYS A 180 -4.58 12.34 -8.90
C LYS A 180 -4.79 11.67 -10.26
N PRO A 181 -5.90 10.93 -10.48
CA PRO A 181 -6.10 10.16 -11.72
C PRO A 181 -5.95 10.98 -12.99
N LYS A 182 -6.40 12.25 -12.98
CA LYS A 182 -6.28 13.17 -14.13
C LYS A 182 -4.84 13.57 -14.49
N LYS A 183 -3.88 13.38 -13.58
CA LYS A 183 -2.46 13.67 -13.78
C LYS A 183 -1.61 12.41 -13.89
N LEU A 184 -2.22 11.23 -13.80
CA LEU A 184 -1.54 9.95 -13.88
C LEU A 184 -1.34 9.58 -15.35
N ASN A 185 -0.11 9.27 -15.76
CA ASN A 185 0.27 8.99 -17.14
C ASN A 185 -0.02 7.55 -17.58
N ALA A 186 -1.11 6.96 -17.08
CA ALA A 186 -1.47 5.57 -17.29
C ALA A 186 -2.99 5.36 -17.38
N GLU A 187 -3.37 4.29 -18.06
CA GLU A 187 -4.68 3.67 -17.90
C GLU A 187 -4.81 3.12 -16.49
N LEU A 188 -5.96 3.37 -15.86
CA LEU A 188 -6.24 2.97 -14.49
C LEU A 188 -7.21 1.79 -14.49
N ILE A 189 -6.75 0.64 -14.01
CA ILE A 189 -7.55 -0.57 -13.87
C ILE A 189 -7.80 -0.82 -12.38
N LYS A 190 -9.05 -1.07 -12.01
CA LYS A 190 -9.46 -1.33 -10.63
C LYS A 190 -10.11 -2.71 -10.51
N PRO A 191 -9.37 -3.73 -10.06
CA PRO A 191 -9.98 -4.99 -9.66
C PRO A 191 -10.88 -4.82 -8.42
N VAL A 192 -12.11 -5.32 -8.49
CA VAL A 192 -13.10 -5.27 -7.42
C VAL A 192 -13.50 -6.69 -7.03
N PHE A 193 -13.36 -7.00 -5.75
CA PHE A 193 -13.63 -8.33 -5.20
C PHE A 193 -14.94 -8.31 -4.42
N LEU A 194 -15.89 -9.12 -4.86
CA LEU A 194 -17.21 -9.26 -4.27
C LEU A 194 -17.40 -10.68 -3.75
N ASP A 195 -17.90 -10.78 -2.54
CA ASP A 195 -18.28 -12.04 -1.91
C ASP A 195 -19.79 -12.11 -1.81
N GLU A 196 -20.35 -13.28 -2.07
CA GLU A 196 -21.76 -13.54 -1.84
C GLU A 196 -22.07 -13.52 -0.35
N LYS A 197 -23.16 -12.85 0.02
CA LYS A 197 -23.73 -12.91 1.36
C LYS A 197 -25.23 -12.67 1.26
N ASN A 198 -26.03 -13.65 1.68
CA ASN A 198 -27.49 -13.67 1.54
C ASN A 198 -27.94 -13.54 0.07
N GLY A 199 -27.33 -14.29 -0.85
CA GLY A 199 -27.68 -14.31 -2.28
C GLY A 199 -27.31 -13.03 -3.05
N LYS A 200 -26.50 -12.13 -2.47
CA LYS A 200 -26.05 -10.89 -3.11
C LYS A 200 -24.54 -10.74 -2.99
N PHE A 201 -23.89 -10.40 -4.10
CA PHE A 201 -22.48 -10.08 -4.15
C PHE A 201 -22.23 -8.66 -3.63
N LYS A 202 -21.32 -8.54 -2.65
CA LYS A 202 -20.90 -7.24 -2.11
C LYS A 202 -19.47 -7.29 -1.61
N VAL A 203 -18.87 -6.11 -1.45
CA VAL A 203 -17.55 -6.00 -0.85
C VAL A 203 -17.62 -6.39 0.62
N VAL A 204 -16.93 -7.47 1.00
CA VAL A 204 -16.71 -7.85 2.40
C VAL A 204 -15.28 -7.45 2.77
N SER A 205 -15.12 -6.43 3.60
CA SER A 205 -13.85 -5.69 3.77
C SER A 205 -12.62 -6.57 4.07
N PHE A 206 -12.76 -7.60 4.90
CA PHE A 206 -11.65 -8.52 5.23
C PHE A 206 -11.24 -9.37 4.01
N TYR A 207 -12.22 -10.00 3.34
CA TYR A 207 -11.97 -10.79 2.14
C TYR A 207 -11.43 -9.95 0.98
N ALA A 208 -12.01 -8.78 0.73
CA ALA A 208 -11.55 -7.88 -0.32
C ALA A 208 -10.10 -7.41 -0.10
N LYS A 209 -9.67 -7.18 1.14
CA LYS A 209 -8.27 -6.86 1.44
C LYS A 209 -7.35 -8.04 1.14
N LYS A 210 -7.71 -9.24 1.58
CA LYS A 210 -6.93 -10.45 1.27
C LYS A 210 -6.86 -10.71 -0.24
N ALA A 211 -7.98 -10.56 -0.95
CA ALA A 211 -8.07 -10.72 -2.39
C ALA A 211 -7.19 -9.74 -3.18
N ARG A 212 -7.07 -8.48 -2.72
CA ARG A 212 -6.10 -7.52 -3.28
C ARG A 212 -4.65 -7.99 -3.15
N GLY A 213 -4.32 -8.60 -2.01
CA GLY A 213 -3.05 -9.28 -1.80
C GLY A 213 -2.83 -10.44 -2.77
N LEU A 214 -3.82 -11.32 -2.89
CA LEU A 214 -3.80 -12.48 -3.79
C LEU A 214 -3.65 -12.06 -5.26
N MET A 215 -4.36 -11.02 -5.69
CA MET A 215 -4.24 -10.47 -7.05
C MET A 215 -2.85 -9.87 -7.28
N SER A 216 -2.32 -9.14 -6.30
CA SER A 216 -0.94 -8.60 -6.38
C SER A 216 0.06 -9.74 -6.54
N ARG A 217 -0.06 -10.80 -5.74
CA ARG A 217 0.75 -12.02 -5.84
C ARG A 217 0.59 -12.69 -7.20
N PHE A 218 -0.64 -12.85 -7.69
CA PHE A 218 -0.92 -13.44 -8.99
C PHE A 218 -0.24 -12.69 -10.13
N ILE A 219 -0.32 -11.35 -10.14
CA ILE A 219 0.37 -10.50 -11.11
C ILE A 219 1.89 -10.71 -11.03
N ILE A 220 2.44 -10.73 -9.81
CA ILE A 220 3.88 -10.90 -9.58
C ILE A 220 4.34 -12.28 -10.05
N GLU A 221 3.81 -13.37 -9.50
CA GLU A 221 4.24 -14.75 -9.78
C GLU A 221 4.14 -15.11 -11.26
N ASN A 222 3.12 -14.60 -11.96
CA ASN A 222 2.92 -14.87 -13.38
C ASN A 222 3.55 -13.82 -14.30
N ARG A 223 4.24 -12.81 -13.74
CA ARG A 223 4.92 -11.73 -14.48
C ARG A 223 4.00 -11.02 -15.48
N LEU A 224 2.77 -10.73 -15.06
CA LEU A 224 1.76 -10.16 -15.95
C LEU A 224 2.12 -8.73 -16.35
N THR A 225 1.88 -8.41 -17.61
CA THR A 225 2.25 -7.12 -18.22
C THR A 225 1.07 -6.40 -18.86
N LYS A 226 -0.05 -7.10 -19.11
CA LYS A 226 -1.22 -6.56 -19.82
C LYS A 226 -2.51 -6.66 -18.99
N PRO A 227 -3.41 -5.66 -19.05
CA PRO A 227 -4.69 -5.66 -18.32
C PRO A 227 -5.53 -6.93 -18.53
N GLU A 228 -5.58 -7.44 -19.76
CA GLU A 228 -6.45 -8.57 -20.12
C GLU A 228 -6.04 -9.86 -19.41
N GLN A 229 -4.78 -9.97 -18.97
CA GLN A 229 -4.29 -11.14 -18.23
C GLN A 229 -4.84 -11.21 -16.80
N LEU A 230 -5.34 -10.11 -16.24
CA LEU A 230 -5.89 -10.07 -14.89
C LEU A 230 -7.19 -10.87 -14.79
N THR A 231 -7.93 -11.02 -15.88
CA THR A 231 -9.21 -11.75 -15.92
C THR A 231 -9.05 -13.25 -15.63
N ALA A 232 -7.83 -13.78 -15.77
CA ALA A 232 -7.50 -15.17 -15.45
C ALA A 232 -7.31 -15.43 -13.94
N PHE A 233 -7.47 -14.41 -13.08
CA PHE A 233 -7.36 -14.58 -11.64
C PHE A 233 -8.48 -15.48 -11.08
N ASP A 234 -8.08 -16.56 -10.42
CA ASP A 234 -8.97 -17.64 -9.96
C ASP A 234 -8.70 -18.09 -8.50
N ARG A 235 -7.93 -17.31 -7.73
CA ARG A 235 -7.45 -17.74 -6.40
C ARG A 235 -8.58 -17.77 -5.38
N GLU A 236 -8.53 -18.77 -4.50
CA GLU A 236 -9.49 -18.95 -3.39
C GLU A 236 -10.97 -18.93 -3.81
N GLY A 237 -11.29 -19.35 -5.04
CA GLY A 237 -12.65 -19.46 -5.55
C GLY A 237 -13.23 -18.17 -6.13
N TYR A 238 -12.43 -17.10 -6.27
CA TYR A 238 -12.83 -15.95 -7.07
C TYR A 238 -12.89 -16.32 -8.55
N PHE A 239 -13.79 -15.70 -9.31
CA PHE A 239 -13.89 -15.80 -10.76
C PHE A 239 -14.21 -14.43 -11.36
N PHE A 240 -13.72 -14.17 -12.57
CA PHE A 240 -14.02 -12.94 -13.30
C PHE A 240 -15.47 -12.91 -13.77
N ASP A 241 -16.13 -11.76 -13.59
CA ASP A 241 -17.49 -11.51 -14.05
C ASP A 241 -17.47 -10.45 -15.15
N GLU A 242 -17.48 -10.91 -16.40
CA GLU A 242 -17.45 -10.06 -17.58
C GLU A 242 -18.68 -9.15 -17.67
N GLU A 243 -19.87 -9.63 -17.27
CA GLU A 243 -21.13 -8.89 -17.43
C GLU A 243 -21.19 -7.61 -16.58
N THR A 244 -20.59 -7.64 -15.38
CA THR A 244 -20.56 -6.47 -14.48
C THR A 244 -19.26 -5.68 -14.56
N SER A 245 -18.28 -6.17 -15.32
CA SER A 245 -17.02 -5.48 -15.55
C SER A 245 -17.16 -4.38 -16.59
N THR A 246 -16.30 -3.37 -16.46
CA THR A 246 -16.14 -2.30 -17.44
C THR A 246 -14.68 -2.27 -17.90
N LYS A 247 -14.34 -1.34 -18.78
CA LYS A 247 -12.95 -1.15 -19.21
C LYS A 247 -12.00 -0.85 -18.03
N ASP A 248 -12.46 -0.03 -17.09
CA ASP A 248 -11.61 0.48 -16.00
C ASP A 248 -11.82 -0.29 -14.68
N GLU A 249 -12.89 -1.06 -14.56
CA GLU A 249 -13.23 -1.83 -13.36
C GLU A 249 -13.44 -3.32 -13.69
N LEU A 250 -12.59 -4.19 -13.15
CA LEU A 250 -12.65 -5.64 -13.36
C LEU A 250 -13.27 -6.30 -12.13
N VAL A 251 -14.46 -6.85 -12.26
CA VAL A 251 -15.21 -7.44 -11.14
C VAL A 251 -14.88 -8.92 -11.03
N PHE A 252 -14.52 -9.34 -9.82
CA PHE A 252 -14.29 -10.73 -9.45
C PHE A 252 -15.26 -11.12 -8.33
N LYS A 253 -16.02 -12.19 -8.55
CA LYS A 253 -17.03 -12.69 -7.62
C LYS A 253 -16.57 -13.98 -6.96
N ARG A 254 -17.03 -14.24 -5.73
CA ARG A 254 -16.82 -15.51 -5.02
C ARG A 254 -18.11 -15.89 -4.29
N TYR A 255 -18.58 -17.11 -4.51
CA TYR A 255 -19.74 -17.66 -3.80
C TYR A 255 -19.44 -17.90 -2.32
N GLU A 256 -20.47 -17.93 -1.47
CA GLU A 256 -20.32 -18.24 -0.05
C GLU A 256 -19.81 -19.70 0.09
N GLN A 257 -18.78 -19.92 0.91
CA GLN A 257 -18.22 -21.25 1.19
C GLN A 257 -18.87 -21.86 2.43
#